data_AF-A0A9X9G9R8-F1
#
_entry.id   AF-A0A9X9G9R8-F1
#
_cell.length_a   1.000
_cell.length_b   1.000
_cell.length_c   1.000
_cell.angle_alpha   90.00
_cell.angle_beta   90.00
_cell.angle_gamma   90.00
#
_symmetry.space_group_name_H-M   'P 1'
#
loop_
_entity.id
_entity.type
_entity.pdbx_description
1 polymer ?
#
loop_
_entity_poly.entity_id
_entity_poly.type
_entity_poly.pdbx_seq_one_letter_code
_entity_poly.pdbx_strand_id
1 'polypeptide(L)' 'MLQPWHVSNEIDISLLHDKKTGFDAFLFERDVDGKKQVVVFRGRDIR' A
#
# COMPACT_ATOMS: atom_id res chain seq x y z
N MET A 1 0.58 3.46 11.10
CA MET A 1 -0.80 3.93 10.83
C MET A 1 -1.06 3.74 9.36
N LEU A 2 -2.17 3.12 8.97
CA LEU A 2 -2.51 2.90 7.56
C LEU A 2 -3.15 4.18 7.01
N GLN A 3 -2.65 4.69 5.88
CA GLN A 3 -3.22 5.83 5.18
C GLN A 3 -3.71 5.38 3.79
N PRO A 4 -5.02 5.15 3.62
CA PRO A 4 -5.60 4.75 2.36
C PRO A 4 -5.83 5.95 1.43
N TRP A 5 -5.64 5.71 0.14
CA TRP A 5 -5.89 6.62 -0.97
C TRP A 5 -6.64 5.84 -2.06
N HIS A 6 -7.79 6.35 -2.47
CA HIS A 6 -8.49 5.81 -3.64
C HIS A 6 -7.97 6.55 -4.88
N VAL A 7 -7.32 5.84 -5.81
CA VAL A 7 -6.70 6.46 -7.00
C VAL A 7 -7.61 6.39 -8.22
N SER A 8 -8.34 5.28 -8.38
CA SER A 8 -9.33 5.08 -9.45
C SER A 8 -10.32 3.98 -9.05
N ASN A 9 -11.44 3.85 -9.78
CA ASN A 9 -12.52 2.88 -9.52
C ASN A 9 -12.09 1.41 -9.29
N GLU A 10 -10.85 1.06 -9.63
CA GLU A 10 -10.32 -0.30 -9.51
C GLU A 10 -9.06 -0.39 -8.65
N ILE A 11 -8.43 0.71 -8.22
CA ILE A 11 -7.14 0.68 -7.52
C ILE A 11 -7.20 1.45 -6.20
N ASP A 12 -7.01 0.71 -5.11
CA ASP A 12 -6.82 1.25 -3.78
C ASP A 12 -5.34 1.19 -3.41
N ILE A 13 -4.82 2.28 -2.83
CA ILE A 13 -3.44 2.34 -2.35
C ILE A 13 -3.46 2.60 -0.85
N SER A 14 -2.66 1.88 -0.08
CA SER A 14 -2.48 2.17 1.33
C SER A 14 -1.00 2.30 1.69
N LEU A 15 -0.66 3.35 2.43
CA LEU A 15 0.66 3.52 3.02
C LEU A 15 0.65 3.05 4.47
N LEU A 16 1.52 2.12 4.81
CA LEU A 16 1.81 1.73 6.18
C LEU A 16 3.18 2.28 6.58
N HIS A 17 3.17 3.29 7.44
CA HIS A 17 4.37 3.80 8.08
C HIS A 17 4.55 3.15 9.46
N ASP A 18 5.67 2.46 9.68
CA ASP A 18 6.10 1.94 10.98
C ASP A 18 7.23 2.79 11.57
N LYS A 19 6.84 3.64 12.54
CA LYS A 19 7.75 4.52 13.27
C LYS A 19 8.80 3.77 14.10
N LYS A 20 8.53 2.53 14.51
CA LYS A 20 9.43 1.77 15.40
C LYS A 20 10.62 1.22 14.61
N THR A 21 10.35 0.78 13.39
CA THR A 21 11.35 0.12 12.54
C THR A 21 11.88 1.03 11.44
N GLY A 22 11.26 2.20 11.22
CA GLY A 22 11.63 3.13 10.15
C GLY A 22 11.35 2.55 8.77
N PHE A 23 10.34 1.69 8.63
CA PHE A 23 9.94 1.13 7.33
C PHE A 23 8.63 1.74 6.86
N ASP A 24 8.59 1.97 5.55
CA ASP A 24 7.38 2.28 4.81
C ASP A 24 6.98 1.06 3.98
N ALA A 25 5.69 0.79 3.92
CA ALA A 25 5.13 -0.17 2.99
C ALA A 25 4.01 0.45 2.17
N PHE A 26 4.08 0.30 0.84
CA PHE A 26 3.02 0.67 -0.09
C PHE A 26 2.26 -0.60 -0.48
N LEU A 27 0.96 -0.60 -0.23
CA LEU A 27 0.02 -1.64 -0.60
C LEU A 27 -0.80 -1.14 -1.79
N PHE A 28 -0.86 -1.91 -2.87
CA PHE A 28 -1.73 -1.68 -4.01
C PHE A 28 -2.71 -2.85 -4.10
N GLU A 29 -4.00 -2.55 -4.05
CA GLU A 29 -5.06 -3.51 -4.27
C GLU A 29 -5.77 -3.17 -5.58
N ARG A 30 -6.00 -4.18 -6.41
CA ARG A 30 -6.85 -4.05 -7.60
C ARG A 30 -7.77 -5.25 -7.72
N ASP A 31 -9.02 -5.01 -8.09
CA ASP A 31 -9.90 -6.08 -8.54
C ASP A 31 -9.67 -6.35 -10.04
N VAL A 32 -9.34 -7.59 -10.39
CA VAL A 32 -9.20 -8.04 -11.77
C VAL A 32 -10.05 -9.30 -11.92
N ASP A 33 -11.12 -9.20 -12.73
CA ASP A 33 -12.07 -10.29 -13.00
C ASP A 33 -12.68 -10.92 -11.73
N GLY A 34 -13.02 -10.10 -10.72
CA GLY A 34 -13.58 -10.56 -9.45
C GLY A 34 -12.54 -11.17 -8.50
N LYS A 35 -11.25 -11.01 -8.82
CA LYS A 35 -10.14 -11.45 -7.98
C LYS A 35 -9.33 -10.26 -7.53
N LYS A 36 -9.11 -10.16 -6.21
CA LYS A 36 -8.19 -9.18 -5.66
C LYS A 36 -6.75 -9.55 -5.97
N GLN A 37 -6.05 -8.69 -6.69
CA GLN A 37 -4.61 -8.68 -6.82
C GLN A 37 -4.01 -7.69 -5.84
N VAL A 38 -2.94 -8.10 -5.16
CA VAL A 38 -2.28 -7.29 -4.14
C VAL A 38 -0.78 -7.24 -4.42
N VAL A 39 -0.23 -6.03 -4.48
CA VAL A 39 1.21 -5.80 -4.59
C VAL A 39 1.68 -4.99 -3.39
N VAL A 40 2.79 -5.42 -2.78
CA VAL A 40 3.37 -4.76 -1.61
C VAL A 40 4.82 -4.38 -1.90
N PHE A 41 5.13 -3.10 -1.79
CA PHE A 41 6.50 -2.60 -1.81
C PHE A 41 6.92 -2.23 -0.39
N ARG A 42 8.08 -2.73 0.06
CA ARG A 42 8.67 -2.34 1.34
C ARG A 42 9.91 -1.50 1.09
N GLY A 43 9.91 -0.27 1.60
CA GLY A 43 11.08 0.61 1.65
C GLY A 43 11.57 0.76 3.09
N ARG A 44 12.89 0.82 3.29
CA ARG A 44 13.45 1.38 4.52
C ARG A 44 13.46 2.89 4.36
N ASP A 45 12.93 3.63 5.32
CA ASP A 45 13.10 5.08 5.40
C ASP A 45 14.60 5.35 5.61
N ILE A 46 15.24 6.01 4.64
CA ILE A 46 16.69 6.27 4.62
C ILE A 46 16.98 7.74 5.00
N ARG A 47 16.01 8.41 5.65
CA ARG A 47 16.19 9.78 6.15
C ARG A 47 17.35 9.89 7.13
#